data_AF-D1YII7-F1
#
_entry.id   AF-D1YII7-F1
#
_cell.length_a   1.000
_cell.length_b   1.000
_cell.length_c   1.000
_cell.angle_alpha   90.00
_cell.angle_beta   90.00
_cell.angle_gamma   90.00
#
_symmetry.space_group_name_H-M   'P 1'
#
loop_
_entity.id
_entity.type
_entity.pdbx_description
1 polymer ?
#
loop_
_entity_poly.entity_id
_entity_poly.type
_entity_poly.pdbx_seq_one_letter_code
_entity_poly.pdbx_strand_id
1 'polypeptide(L)'
;MMSFEEMQNTLKEARIVITHGGPSSFIEALQFGKVPIVVPRQEKYHEHVNNHQVDFTELIDKRMNNIIPVYDIDQLANTIKNYDKVVKTKNSGETSNNKQFNEHLEHIVDELVEK
;
A
#
# COMPACT_ATOMS: atom_id res chain seq x y z
N MET A 1 -23.90 4.60 3.52
CA MET A 1 -22.54 4.06 3.76
C MET A 1 -22.39 2.89 2.83
N MET A 2 -21.28 2.74 2.12
CA MET A 2 -21.06 1.61 1.22
C MET A 2 -20.94 0.30 2.01
N SER A 3 -21.36 -0.81 1.44
CA SER A 3 -21.06 -2.13 1.97
C SER A 3 -19.56 -2.42 1.81
N PHE A 4 -19.05 -3.40 2.57
CA PHE A 4 -17.67 -3.84 2.43
C PHE A 4 -17.38 -4.33 1.00
N GLU A 5 -18.30 -5.09 0.40
CA GLU A 5 -18.17 -5.59 -0.97
C GLU A 5 -18.12 -4.47 -2.00
N GLU A 6 -18.99 -3.46 -1.87
CA GLU A 6 -18.98 -2.27 -2.73
C GLU A 6 -17.65 -1.51 -2.62
N MET A 7 -17.09 -1.42 -1.41
CA MET A 7 -15.78 -0.80 -1.18
C MET A 7 -14.66 -1.59 -1.87
N GLN A 8 -14.65 -2.92 -1.74
CA GLN A 8 -13.67 -3.78 -2.41
C GLN A 8 -13.73 -3.62 -3.94
N ASN A 9 -14.94 -3.65 -4.51
CA ASN A 9 -15.12 -3.51 -5.95
C ASN A 9 -14.68 -2.13 -6.43
N THR A 10 -15.01 -1.07 -5.69
CA THR A 10 -14.55 0.29 -6.00
C THR A 10 -13.03 0.38 -5.96
N LEU A 11 -12.35 -0.23 -4.98
CA LEU A 11 -10.88 -0.26 -4.91
C LEU A 11 -10.26 -1.02 -6.08
N LYS A 12 -10.84 -2.17 -6.46
CA LYS A 12 -10.39 -2.97 -7.61
C LYS A 12 -10.52 -2.21 -8.93
N GLU A 13 -11.63 -1.51 -9.13
CA GLU A 13 -11.93 -0.77 -10.37
C GLU A 13 -11.24 0.60 -10.43
N ALA A 14 -10.87 1.18 -9.28
CA ALA A 14 -10.26 2.49 -9.22
C ALA A 14 -8.99 2.59 -10.07
N ARG A 15 -8.91 3.67 -10.86
CA ARG A 15 -7.68 4.04 -11.60
C ARG A 15 -6.59 4.53 -10.65
N ILE A 16 -6.97 5.34 -9.66
CA ILE A 16 -6.08 5.92 -8.66
C ILE A 16 -6.77 5.76 -7.31
N VAL A 17 -6.05 5.19 -6.34
CA VAL A 17 -6.46 5.18 -4.93
C VAL A 17 -5.69 6.27 -4.20
N ILE A 18 -6.41 7.15 -3.51
CA ILE A 18 -5.84 8.19 -2.65
C ILE A 18 -6.36 7.93 -1.24
N THR A 19 -5.47 7.82 -0.28
CA THR A 19 -5.86 7.54 1.10
C THR A 19 -4.89 8.19 2.08
N HIS A 20 -5.31 8.24 3.34
CA HIS A 20 -4.46 8.67 4.44
C HIS A 20 -3.52 7.52 4.86
N GLY A 21 -2.51 7.84 5.67
CA GLY A 21 -1.48 6.88 6.13
C GLY A 21 -1.96 5.86 7.17
N GLY A 22 -3.26 5.53 7.17
CA GLY A 22 -3.80 4.43 7.96
C GLY A 22 -3.35 3.08 7.37
N PRO A 23 -2.64 2.22 8.13
CA PRO A 23 -2.05 1.00 7.58
C PRO A 23 -3.04 0.11 6.82
N SER A 24 -4.23 -0.11 7.38
CA SER A 24 -5.24 -0.98 6.77
C SER A 24 -5.71 -0.48 5.40
N SER A 25 -5.85 0.83 5.23
CA SER A 25 -6.48 1.41 4.04
C SER A 25 -5.63 1.29 2.78
N PHE A 26 -4.31 1.54 2.86
CA PHE A 26 -3.46 1.44 1.67
C PHE A 26 -2.85 0.05 1.47
N ILE A 27 -2.75 -0.79 2.51
CA ILE A 27 -2.40 -2.22 2.34
C ILE A 27 -3.43 -2.93 1.46
N GLU A 28 -4.71 -2.63 1.63
CA GLU A 28 -5.78 -3.20 0.80
C GLU A 28 -5.66 -2.79 -0.68
N ALA A 29 -5.31 -1.54 -0.95
CA ALA A 29 -5.03 -1.08 -2.31
C ALA A 29 -3.83 -1.83 -2.92
N LEU A 30 -2.77 -2.05 -2.13
CA LEU A 30 -1.60 -2.83 -2.54
C LEU A 30 -1.97 -4.30 -2.84
N GLN A 31 -2.88 -4.91 -2.07
CA GLN A 31 -3.36 -6.27 -2.31
C GLN A 31 -4.07 -6.43 -3.65
N PHE A 32 -4.73 -5.37 -4.14
CA PHE A 32 -5.30 -5.32 -5.49
C PHE A 32 -4.30 -4.87 -6.57
N GLY A 33 -2.99 -4.87 -6.27
CA GLY A 33 -1.93 -4.50 -7.19
C GLY A 33 -1.91 -3.02 -7.55
N LYS A 34 -2.62 -2.17 -6.80
CA LYS A 34 -2.64 -0.73 -7.02
C LYS A 34 -1.41 -0.09 -6.39
N VAL A 35 -1.00 1.05 -6.93
CA VAL A 35 0.00 1.93 -6.33
C VAL A 35 -0.73 3.16 -5.79
N PRO A 36 -1.07 3.19 -4.48
CA PRO A 36 -1.86 4.29 -3.91
C PRO A 36 -1.02 5.55 -3.67
N ILE A 37 -1.67 6.71 -3.76
CA ILE A 37 -1.15 7.97 -3.23
C ILE A 37 -1.52 8.03 -1.74
N VAL A 38 -0.51 8.12 -0.87
CA VAL A 38 -0.69 8.08 0.58
C VAL A 38 -0.39 9.44 1.18
N VAL A 39 -1.38 10.04 1.83
CA VAL A 39 -1.32 11.37 2.48
C VAL A 39 -1.40 11.18 4.01
N PRO A 40 -0.30 10.88 4.71
CA PRO A 40 -0.34 10.61 6.14
C PRO A 40 -0.79 11.84 6.93
N ARG A 41 -1.69 11.63 7.90
CA ARG A 41 -2.03 12.65 8.90
C ARG A 41 -0.79 12.95 9.73
N GLN A 42 -0.58 14.23 10.00
CA GLN A 42 0.59 14.70 10.76
C GLN A 42 0.15 15.29 12.10
N GLU A 43 0.89 14.96 13.15
CA GLU A 43 0.64 15.44 14.51
C GLU A 43 0.72 16.97 14.60
N LYS A 44 1.57 17.61 13.78
CA LYS A 44 1.68 19.07 13.67
C LYS A 44 0.39 19.79 13.23
N TYR A 45 -0.54 19.07 12.59
CA TYR A 45 -1.85 19.59 12.20
C TYR A 45 -2.96 19.19 13.18
N HIS A 46 -2.60 18.50 14.27
CA HIS A 46 -3.52 18.00 15.30
C HIS A 46 -4.62 17.05 14.77
N GLU A 47 -4.38 16.41 13.63
CA GLU A 47 -5.30 15.45 13.02
C GLU A 47 -5.20 14.04 13.62
N HIS A 48 -4.08 13.77 14.29
CA HIS A 48 -3.76 12.50 14.94
C HIS A 48 -2.90 12.75 16.18
N VAL A 49 -2.93 11.82 17.13
CA VAL A 49 -2.22 11.93 18.42
C VAL A 49 -0.69 11.88 18.29
N ASN A 50 -0.18 11.37 17.17
CA ASN A 50 1.24 11.19 16.88
C ASN A 50 1.47 10.94 15.38
N ASN A 51 2.74 10.89 14.97
CA ASN A 51 3.20 10.71 13.59
C ASN A 51 3.30 9.24 13.13
N HIS A 52 2.69 8.28 13.81
CA HIS A 52 2.80 6.87 13.39
C HIS A 52 2.33 6.59 11.95
N GLN A 53 1.39 7.38 11.42
CA GLN A 53 1.01 7.29 10.01
C GLN A 53 2.15 7.71 9.07
N VAL A 54 2.90 8.75 9.44
CA VAL A 54 4.07 9.24 8.70
C VAL A 54 5.17 8.18 8.74
N ASP A 55 5.51 7.70 9.93
CA ASP A 55 6.56 6.69 10.16
C ASP A 55 6.27 5.41 9.35
N PHE A 56 5.03 4.94 9.39
CA PHE A 56 4.62 3.75 8.66
C PHE A 56 4.64 3.97 7.15
N THR A 57 4.19 5.13 6.68
CA THR A 57 4.25 5.50 5.25
C THR A 57 5.69 5.51 4.75
N GLU A 58 6.62 6.12 5.50
CA GLU A 58 8.05 6.09 5.16
C GLU A 58 8.63 4.68 5.11
N LEU A 59 8.27 3.85 6.10
CA LEU A 59 8.76 2.47 6.18
C LEU A 59 8.36 1.67 4.93
N ILE A 60 7.10 1.77 4.51
CA ILE A 60 6.59 1.05 3.35
C ILE A 60 7.18 1.59 2.05
N ASP A 61 7.28 2.91 1.88
CA ASP A 61 7.91 3.50 0.68
C ASP A 61 9.38 3.05 0.55
N LYS A 62 10.15 3.08 1.65
CA LYS A 62 11.55 2.64 1.68
C LYS A 62 11.72 1.14 1.43
N ARG A 63 10.86 0.28 2.00
CA ARG A 63 11.00 -1.17 1.90
C ARG A 63 10.47 -1.75 0.59
N MET A 64 9.32 -1.26 0.16
CA MET A 64 8.55 -1.89 -0.92
C MET A 64 8.54 -1.05 -2.20
N ASN A 65 8.74 0.26 -2.11
CA ASN A 65 8.66 1.21 -3.24
C ASN A 65 7.40 1.01 -4.10
N ASN A 66 6.25 0.74 -3.46
CA ASN A 66 4.98 0.43 -4.13
C ASN A 66 3.84 1.40 -3.77
N ILE A 67 4.16 2.52 -3.11
CA ILE A 67 3.24 3.62 -2.80
C ILE A 67 3.82 4.96 -3.26
N ILE A 68 2.99 6.00 -3.29
CA ILE A 68 3.42 7.38 -3.60
C ILE A 68 3.11 8.27 -2.37
N PRO A 69 4.09 8.51 -1.49
CA PRO A 69 3.85 9.33 -0.30
C PRO A 69 3.75 10.83 -0.63
N VAL A 70 2.83 11.52 0.05
CA VAL A 70 2.60 12.97 -0.07
C VAL A 70 2.53 13.56 1.33
N TYR A 71 3.64 14.13 1.81
CA TYR A 71 3.72 14.77 3.13
C TYR A 71 3.33 16.25 3.12
N ASP A 72 3.41 16.88 1.96
CA ASP A 72 2.95 18.24 1.74
C ASP A 72 1.71 18.20 0.84
N ILE A 73 0.58 18.68 1.38
CA ILE A 73 -0.71 18.62 0.70
C ILE A 73 -0.73 19.42 -0.60
N ASP A 74 0.09 20.47 -0.69
CA ASP A 74 0.20 21.30 -1.89
C ASP A 74 0.76 20.49 -3.08
N GLN A 75 1.49 19.40 -2.80
CA GLN A 75 2.00 18.49 -3.83
C GLN A 75 0.94 17.51 -4.35
N LEU A 76 -0.17 17.30 -3.65
CA LEU A 76 -1.17 16.28 -4.01
C LEU A 76 -1.71 16.49 -5.43
N ALA A 77 -2.05 17.74 -5.77
CA ALA A 77 -2.58 18.07 -7.10
C ALA A 77 -1.56 17.74 -8.21
N ASN A 78 -0.28 18.02 -7.98
CA ASN A 78 0.78 17.72 -8.93
C ASN A 78 1.02 16.21 -9.05
N THR A 79 0.97 15.48 -7.93
CA THR A 79 1.09 14.01 -7.89
C THR A 79 -0.03 13.32 -8.67
N ILE A 80 -1.28 13.77 -8.50
CA ILE A 80 -2.43 13.23 -9.26
C ILE A 80 -2.25 13.47 -10.76
N LYS A 81 -1.84 14.69 -11.17
CA LYS A 81 -1.62 15.03 -12.58
C LYS A 81 -0.51 14.19 -13.23
N ASN A 82 0.53 13.87 -12.48
CA ASN A 82 1.68 13.11 -12.97
C ASN A 82 1.63 11.62 -12.62
N TYR A 83 0.50 11.11 -12.11
CA TYR A 83 0.37 9.74 -11.60
C TYR A 83 0.91 8.68 -12.57
N ASP A 84 0.51 8.75 -13.84
CA ASP A 84 0.89 7.76 -14.86
C ASP A 84 2.40 7.73 -15.17
N LYS A 85 3.12 8.80 -14.84
CA LYS A 85 4.60 8.84 -14.93
C LYS A 85 5.24 8.24 -13.69
N VAL A 86 4.74 8.59 -12.50
CA VAL A 86 5.29 8.14 -11.21
C VAL A 86 5.07 6.65 -11.00
N VAL A 87 3.89 6.13 -11.34
CA VAL A 87 3.55 4.71 -11.13
C VAL A 87 4.51 3.77 -11.88
N LYS A 88 5.06 4.20 -13.03
CA LYS A 88 6.03 3.42 -13.82
C LYS A 88 7.36 3.21 -13.11
N THR A 89 7.68 4.01 -12.10
CA THR A 89 8.91 3.88 -11.30
C THR A 89 8.69 3.10 -10.01
N LYS A 90 7.47 2.61 -9.77
CA LYS A 90 7.08 1.89 -8.55
C LYS A 90 7.05 0.39 -8.81
N ASN A 91 7.29 -0.38 -7.75
CA ASN A 91 7.20 -1.83 -7.78
C ASN A 91 5.72 -2.24 -7.81
N SER A 92 5.12 -2.21 -9.00
CA SER A 92 3.77 -2.73 -9.24
C SER A 92 3.88 -4.19 -9.69
N GLY A 93 3.79 -5.16 -8.77
CA GLY A 93 3.79 -6.58 -9.16
C GLY A 93 4.13 -7.62 -8.07
N GLU A 94 3.24 -8.60 -7.97
CA GLU A 94 3.35 -10.05 -7.70
C GLU A 94 4.47 -10.68 -6.84
N THR A 95 5.13 -10.00 -5.90
CA THR A 95 5.73 -10.76 -4.78
C THR A 95 4.64 -11.17 -3.81
N SER A 96 4.01 -12.32 -4.08
CA SER A 96 3.05 -12.93 -3.15
C SER A 96 3.82 -13.58 -2.01
N ASN A 97 3.84 -12.91 -0.85
CA ASN A 97 4.38 -13.48 0.38
C ASN A 97 3.71 -14.82 0.72
N ASN A 98 2.43 -15.00 0.36
CA ASN A 98 1.72 -16.27 0.56
C ASN A 98 2.27 -17.38 -0.32
N LYS A 99 2.60 -17.08 -1.59
CA LYS A 99 3.22 -18.07 -2.49
C LYS A 99 4.59 -18.47 -1.95
N GLN A 100 5.43 -17.50 -1.60
CA GLN A 100 6.75 -17.76 -1.02
C GLN A 100 6.63 -18.56 0.27
N PHE A 101 5.69 -18.21 1.16
CA PHE A 101 5.45 -18.95 2.39
C PHE A 101 5.07 -20.40 2.12
N ASN A 102 4.12 -20.64 1.19
CA ASN A 102 3.69 -21.99 0.84
C ASN A 102 4.83 -22.82 0.24
N GLU A 103 5.64 -22.24 -0.64
CA GLU A 103 6.81 -22.92 -1.23
C GLU A 103 7.83 -23.33 -0.17
N HIS A 104 8.15 -22.43 0.78
CA HIS A 104 9.07 -22.77 1.89
C HIS A 104 8.46 -23.79 2.84
N LEU A 105 7.15 -23.71 3.11
CA LEU A 105 6.46 -24.66 3.96
C LEU A 105 6.44 -26.05 3.34
N GLU A 106 6.18 -26.15 2.03
CA GLU A 106 6.21 -27.40 1.27
C GLU A 106 7.58 -28.06 1.38
N HIS A 107 8.67 -27.30 1.17
CA HIS A 107 10.03 -27.80 1.34
C HIS A 107 10.31 -28.33 2.75
N ILE A 108 9.84 -27.63 3.80
CA ILE A 108 9.99 -28.07 5.19
C ILE A 108 9.24 -29.39 5.43
N VAL A 109 8.05 -29.54 4.85
CA VAL A 109 7.24 -30.77 4.99
C VAL A 109 7.89 -31.93 4.25
N ASP A 110 8.39 -31.71 3.03
CA ASP A 110 9.09 -32.74 2.26
C ASP A 110 10.32 -33.27 3.03
N GLU A 111 11.12 -32.37 3.63
CA GLU A 111 12.26 -32.75 4.48
C GLU A 111 11.87 -33.56 5.74
N LEU A 112 10.65 -33.37 6.25
CA LEU A 112 10.15 -34.11 7.40
C LEU A 112 9.62 -35.50 7.03
N VAL A 113 9.10 -35.66 5.81
CA VAL A 113 8.47 -36.90 5.32
C VAL A 113 9.49 -37.82 4.63
N GLU A 114 10.59 -37.28 4.08
CA GLU A 114 11.68 -38.08 3.49
C GLU A 114 12.64 -38.71 4.53
N LYS A 115 12.31 -38.67 5.83
CA LYS A 115 13.01 -39.39 6.92
C LYS A 115 12.22 -40.59 7.42
#